data_AF-A0A520W2L3-F1
#
_entry.id   AF-A0A520W2L3-F1
#
_cell.length_a   1.000
_cell.length_b   1.000
_cell.length_c   1.000
_cell.angle_alpha   90.00
_cell.angle_beta   90.00
_cell.angle_gamma   90.00
#
_symmetry.space_group_name_H-M   'P 1'
#
loop_
_entity.id
_entity.type
_entity.pdbx_description
1 polymer ?
#
loop_
_entity_poly.entity_id
_entity_poly.type
_entity_poly.pdbx_seq_one_letter_code
_entity_poly.pdbx_strand_id
1 'polypeptide(L)'
;MSQDIIDLGYFLLLGVSVYLICRYLIFPLISKLANKTKTILDDVLLDKKFLNRVSLVIVFSSLKSYVDAVNSIPFIDRVFSEILINSFLAIFIGLSISELLTIINKISTHYDSLKNKPIKGYIQIVKIIVNAFIVIIIFAIATGQP
;
A
#
# COMPACT_ATOMS: atom_id res chain seq x y z
N MET A 1 -12.24 2.50 30.46
CA MET A 1 -12.15 3.91 30.02
C MET A 1 -10.71 4.43 30.02
N SER A 2 -9.95 4.44 31.12
CA SER A 2 -8.53 4.84 31.06
C SER A 2 -7.65 3.89 30.23
N GLN A 3 -7.87 2.58 30.34
CA GLN A 3 -7.10 1.59 29.58
C GLN A 3 -7.35 1.69 28.07
N ASP A 4 -8.61 1.86 27.66
CA ASP A 4 -8.99 1.99 26.26
C ASP A 4 -8.35 3.21 25.58
N ILE A 5 -8.20 4.31 26.32
CA ILE A 5 -7.52 5.52 25.84
C ILE A 5 -6.02 5.27 25.65
N ILE A 6 -5.41 4.49 26.54
CA ILE A 6 -3.99 4.13 26.46
C ILE A 6 -3.73 3.25 25.24
N ASP A 7 -4.56 2.23 25.02
CA ASP A 7 -4.44 1.31 23.88
C ASP A 7 -4.65 2.05 22.55
N LEU A 8 -5.58 3.01 22.51
CA LEU A 8 -5.83 3.84 21.33
C LEU A 8 -4.65 4.76 21.04
N GLY A 9 -4.06 5.32 22.10
CA GLY A 9 -2.82 6.09 22.02
C GLY A 9 -1.69 5.26 21.43
N TYR A 10 -1.50 4.02 21.88
CA TYR A 10 -0.47 3.13 21.36
C TYR A 10 -0.70 2.76 19.90
N PHE A 11 -1.94 2.45 19.50
CA PHE A 11 -2.30 2.14 18.12
C PHE A 11 -1.96 3.28 17.16
N LEU A 12 -2.35 4.51 17.51
CA LEU A 12 -2.04 5.70 16.71
C LEU A 12 -0.54 5.98 16.67
N LEU A 13 0.15 5.85 17.81
CA LEU A 13 1.58 6.07 17.91
C LEU A 13 2.34 5.05 17.04
N LEU A 14 1.93 3.79 17.03
CA LEU A 14 2.50 2.76 16.17
C LEU A 14 2.33 3.12 14.70
N GLY A 15 1.11 3.46 14.26
CA GLY A 15 0.85 3.82 12.87
C GLY A 15 1.66 5.03 12.40
N VAL A 16 1.71 6.09 13.21
CA VAL A 16 2.49 7.30 12.92
C VAL A 16 3.98 6.99 12.92
N SER A 17 4.48 6.22 13.88
CA SER A 17 5.89 5.83 13.98
C SER A 17 6.33 5.05 12.75
N VAL A 18 5.56 4.04 12.33
CA VAL A 18 5.86 3.25 11.12
C VAL A 18 5.85 4.13 9.87
N TYR A 19 4.90 5.06 9.75
CA TYR A 19 4.85 6.00 8.63
C TYR A 19 6.08 6.92 8.61
N LEU A 20 6.45 7.48 9.77
CA LEU A 20 7.62 8.34 9.90
C LEU A 20 8.91 7.58 9.59
N ILE A 21 9.06 6.34 10.08
CA ILE A 21 10.20 5.46 9.76
C ILE A 21 10.27 5.23 8.24
N CYS A 22 9.15 4.90 7.59
CA CYS A 22 9.13 4.72 6.15
C CYS A 22 9.59 6.00 5.42
N ARG A 23 9.06 7.15 5.82
CA ARG A 23 9.29 8.42 5.15
C ARG A 23 10.69 9.02 5.38
N TYR A 24 11.20 8.93 6.60
CA TYR A 24 12.46 9.56 7.01
C TYR A 24 13.67 8.61 6.97
N LEU A 25 13.48 7.30 7.12
CA LEU A 25 14.57 6.32 7.06
C LEU A 25 14.56 5.52 5.76
N ILE A 26 13.44 4.83 5.47
CA ILE A 26 13.40 3.86 4.36
C ILE A 26 13.50 4.55 2.99
N PHE A 27 12.69 5.59 2.73
CA PHE A 27 12.70 6.27 1.44
C PHE A 27 14.04 6.90 1.04
N PRO A 28 14.76 7.64 1.92
CA PRO A 28 16.07 8.16 1.56
C PRO A 28 17.13 7.06 1.40
N LEU A 29 17.04 5.95 2.15
CA LEU A 29 17.93 4.80 1.94
C LEU A 29 17.70 4.17 0.56
N ILE A 30 16.43 3.91 0.22
CA ILE A 30 16.04 3.39 -1.09
C ILE A 30 16.49 4.34 -2.19
N SER A 31 16.24 5.64 -2.06
CA SER A 31 16.64 6.65 -3.06
C SER A 31 18.17 6.70 -3.23
N LYS A 32 18.95 6.58 -2.15
CA LYS A 32 20.43 6.51 -2.23
C LYS A 32 20.92 5.25 -2.94
N LEU A 33 20.25 4.11 -2.76
CA LEU A 33 20.58 2.86 -3.44
C LEU A 33 20.17 2.91 -4.93
N ALA A 34 18.99 3.47 -5.20
CA ALA A 34 18.41 3.59 -6.52
C ALA A 34 19.25 4.51 -7.43
N ASN A 35 19.70 5.66 -6.90
CA ASN A 35 20.59 6.60 -7.61
C ASN A 35 21.93 6.00 -8.06
N LYS A 36 22.33 4.81 -7.55
CA LYS A 36 23.53 4.12 -8.01
C LYS A 36 23.31 3.30 -9.29
N THR A 37 22.06 3.16 -9.76
CA THR A 37 21.70 2.27 -10.88
C THR A 37 20.74 2.95 -11.86
N LYS A 38 21.08 3.04 -13.16
CA LYS A 38 20.18 3.58 -14.21
C LYS A 38 19.17 2.54 -14.72
N THR A 39 18.37 1.95 -13.84
CA THR A 39 17.40 0.91 -14.22
C THR A 39 15.97 1.35 -13.96
N ILE A 40 15.01 0.62 -14.54
CA ILE A 40 13.56 0.78 -14.34
C ILE A 40 13.20 0.80 -12.84
N LEU A 41 14.00 0.12 -12.01
CA LEU A 41 13.86 0.14 -10.56
C LEU A 41 14.09 1.54 -9.95
N ASP A 42 14.98 2.36 -10.52
CA ASP A 42 15.23 3.72 -10.04
C ASP A 42 14.00 4.62 -10.24
N ASP A 43 13.43 4.62 -11.45
CA ASP A 43 12.22 5.38 -11.74
C ASP A 43 11.02 4.97 -10.87
N VAL A 44 10.87 3.67 -10.58
CA VAL A 44 9.82 3.15 -9.70
C VAL A 44 10.06 3.55 -8.25
N LEU A 45 11.28 3.38 -7.76
CA LEU A 45 11.63 3.63 -6.37
C LEU A 45 11.79 5.12 -6.04
N LEU A 46 11.99 5.99 -7.04
CA LEU A 46 12.01 7.44 -6.85
C LEU A 46 10.62 8.08 -6.95
N ASP A 47 9.60 7.35 -7.42
CA ASP A 47 8.25 7.89 -7.51
C ASP A 47 7.64 8.07 -6.12
N LYS A 48 7.48 9.33 -5.72
CA LYS A 48 6.96 9.74 -4.41
C LYS A 48 5.57 9.18 -4.14
N LYS A 49 4.73 9.01 -5.17
CA LYS A 49 3.35 8.57 -5.02
C LYS A 49 3.28 7.06 -4.83
N PHE A 50 4.09 6.30 -5.55
CA PHE A 50 4.26 4.86 -5.32
C PHE A 50 4.83 4.59 -3.94
N LEU A 51 5.93 5.26 -3.56
CA LEU A 51 6.52 5.12 -2.23
C LEU A 51 5.52 5.42 -1.11
N ASN A 52 4.76 6.52 -1.21
CA ASN A 52 3.76 6.87 -0.21
C ASN A 52 2.65 5.81 -0.10
N ARG A 53 2.18 5.26 -1.24
CA ARG A 53 1.18 4.17 -1.23
C ARG A 53 1.72 2.89 -0.61
N VAL A 54 2.96 2.51 -0.93
CA VAL A 54 3.63 1.35 -0.33
C VAL A 54 3.85 1.55 1.17
N SER A 55 4.23 2.75 1.62
CA SER A 55 4.34 3.03 3.05
C SER A 55 3.01 2.85 3.77
N LEU A 56 1.89 3.24 3.17
CA LEU A 56 0.57 2.97 3.76
C LEU A 56 0.30 1.46 3.84
N VAL A 57 0.68 0.67 2.84
CA VAL A 57 0.59 -0.80 2.94
C VAL A 57 1.40 -1.32 4.13
N ILE A 58 2.63 -0.84 4.34
CA ILE A 58 3.46 -1.23 5.49
C ILE A 58 2.82 -0.81 6.81
N VAL A 59 2.27 0.40 6.89
CA VAL A 59 1.57 0.91 8.08
C VAL A 59 0.37 0.04 8.41
N PHE A 60 -0.53 -0.19 7.46
CA PHE A 60 -1.72 -1.02 7.69
C PHE A 60 -1.39 -2.49 7.97
N SER A 61 -0.34 -3.04 7.34
CA SER A 61 0.17 -4.37 7.67
C SER A 61 0.68 -4.43 9.12
N SER A 62 1.38 -3.39 9.57
CA SER A 62 1.91 -3.33 10.94
C SER A 62 0.79 -3.18 11.97
N LEU A 63 -0.22 -2.35 11.65
CA LEU A 63 -1.41 -2.21 12.49
C LEU A 63 -2.19 -3.52 12.56
N LYS A 64 -2.33 -4.25 11.46
CA LYS A 64 -2.95 -5.58 11.45
C LYS A 64 -2.22 -6.54 12.41
N SER A 65 -0.90 -6.63 12.33
CA SER A 65 -0.11 -7.48 13.22
C SER A 65 -0.26 -7.11 14.69
N TYR A 66 -0.39 -5.80 14.99
CA TYR A 66 -0.66 -5.35 16.36
C TYR A 66 -2.05 -5.79 16.85
N VAL A 67 -3.08 -5.67 16.02
CA VAL A 67 -4.46 -6.06 16.36
C VAL A 67 -4.57 -7.57 16.56
N ASP A 68 -3.92 -8.35 15.69
CA ASP A 68 -3.83 -9.81 15.81
C ASP A 68 -3.14 -10.22 17.13
N ALA A 69 -2.15 -9.45 17.59
CA ALA A 69 -1.41 -9.72 18.83
C ALA A 69 -2.18 -9.32 20.11
N VAL A 70 -2.76 -8.12 20.12
CA VAL A 70 -3.43 -7.56 21.31
C VAL A 70 -4.87 -8.05 21.44
N ASN A 71 -5.46 -8.58 20.35
CA ASN A 71 -6.83 -9.11 20.29
C ASN A 71 -7.93 -8.12 20.73
N SER A 72 -7.60 -6.82 20.83
CA SER A 72 -8.53 -5.75 21.13
C SER A 72 -8.16 -4.48 20.36
N ILE A 73 -9.18 -3.81 19.82
CA ILE A 73 -9.10 -2.38 19.49
C ILE A 73 -10.07 -1.68 20.43
N PRO A 74 -9.64 -0.64 21.15
CA PRO A 74 -10.53 0.11 22.02
C PRO A 74 -11.64 0.77 21.20
N PHE A 75 -12.86 0.76 21.75
CA PHE A 75 -14.08 1.38 21.21
C PHE A 75 -14.65 0.78 19.91
N ILE A 76 -14.08 -0.29 19.36
CA ILE A 76 -14.55 -0.95 18.13
C ILE A 76 -14.60 -2.46 18.34
N ASP A 77 -15.66 -3.11 17.86
CA ASP A 77 -15.75 -4.57 17.85
C ASP A 77 -14.60 -5.20 17.06
N ARG A 78 -14.00 -6.25 17.61
CA ARG A 78 -12.86 -6.95 17.00
C ARG A 78 -13.11 -7.29 15.53
N VAL A 79 -14.24 -7.94 15.23
CA VAL A 79 -14.60 -8.34 13.87
C VAL A 79 -14.68 -7.14 12.94
N PHE A 80 -15.29 -6.05 13.39
CA PHE A 80 -15.39 -4.82 12.60
C PHE A 80 -14.02 -4.20 12.33
N SER A 81 -13.14 -4.21 13.33
CA SER A 81 -11.78 -3.68 13.21
C SER A 81 -10.92 -4.48 12.23
N GLU A 82 -11.02 -5.81 12.25
CA GLU A 82 -10.32 -6.70 11.33
C GLU A 82 -10.81 -6.49 9.90
N ILE A 83 -12.14 -6.42 9.70
CA ILE A 83 -12.74 -6.12 8.38
C ILE A 83 -12.23 -4.78 7.84
N LEU A 84 -12.21 -3.74 8.69
CA LEU A 84 -11.81 -2.40 8.30
C LEU A 84 -10.32 -2.35 7.92
N ILE A 85 -9.42 -2.87 8.76
CA ILE A 85 -7.98 -2.89 8.49
C ILE A 85 -7.66 -3.72 7.25
N ASN A 86 -8.25 -4.92 7.12
CA ASN A 86 -8.02 -5.78 5.96
C ASN A 86 -8.53 -5.14 4.66
N SER A 87 -9.68 -4.47 4.71
CA SER A 87 -10.23 -3.74 3.56
C SER A 87 -9.32 -2.58 3.15
N PHE A 88 -8.85 -1.78 4.12
CA PHE A 88 -7.90 -0.70 3.84
C PHE A 88 -6.59 -1.24 3.27
N LEU A 89 -6.05 -2.31 3.86
CA LEU A 89 -4.84 -2.97 3.37
C LEU A 89 -5.01 -3.41 1.91
N ALA A 90 -6.12 -4.08 1.57
CA ALA A 90 -6.43 -4.47 0.19
C ALA A 90 -6.48 -3.25 -0.74
N ILE A 91 -7.20 -2.18 -0.37
CA ILE A 91 -7.27 -0.94 -1.15
C ILE A 91 -5.88 -0.37 -1.42
N PHE A 92 -5.03 -0.25 -0.39
CA PHE A 92 -3.69 0.32 -0.56
C PHE A 92 -2.75 -0.57 -1.37
N ILE A 93 -2.91 -1.90 -1.33
CA ILE A 93 -2.21 -2.81 -2.24
C ILE A 93 -2.65 -2.54 -3.69
N GLY A 94 -3.96 -2.48 -3.95
CA GLY A 94 -4.49 -2.20 -5.28
C GLY A 94 -4.03 -0.86 -5.85
N LEU A 95 -4.03 0.19 -5.01
CA LEU A 95 -3.52 1.50 -5.36
C LEU A 95 -2.02 1.48 -5.62
N SER A 96 -1.24 0.71 -4.86
CA SER A 96 0.21 0.58 -5.07
C SER A 96 0.52 -0.09 -6.41
N ILE A 97 -0.16 -1.20 -6.72
CA ILE A 97 -0.05 -1.89 -8.01
C ILE A 97 -0.46 -0.96 -9.16
N SER A 98 -1.55 -0.21 -9.00
CA SER A 98 -2.01 0.75 -10.01
C SER A 98 -1.01 1.88 -10.26
N GLU A 99 -0.30 2.34 -9.22
CA GLU A 99 0.76 3.34 -9.40
C GLU A 99 1.97 2.74 -10.09
N LEU A 100 2.39 1.53 -9.69
CA LEU A 100 3.47 0.79 -10.33
C LEU A 100 3.22 0.63 -11.84
N LEU A 101 2.01 0.20 -12.22
CA LEU A 101 1.58 0.10 -13.61
C LEU A 101 1.62 1.46 -14.34
N THR A 102 1.33 2.56 -13.65
CA THR A 102 1.43 3.92 -14.22
C THR A 102 2.88 4.29 -14.50
N ILE A 103 3.78 3.97 -13.59
CA ILE A 103 5.21 4.23 -13.74
C ILE A 103 5.76 3.39 -14.90
N ILE A 104 5.42 2.10 -14.96
CA ILE A 104 5.80 1.22 -16.08
C ILE A 104 5.32 1.78 -17.42
N ASN A 105 4.10 2.31 -17.49
CA ASN A 105 3.61 2.96 -18.71
C ASN A 105 4.48 4.17 -19.09
N LYS A 106 4.81 5.03 -18.12
CA LYS A 106 5.62 6.22 -18.34
C LYS A 106 7.01 5.86 -18.85
N ILE A 107 7.64 4.86 -18.25
CA ILE A 107 8.95 4.33 -18.66
C ILE A 107 8.86 3.75 -20.07
N SER A 108 7.83 2.95 -20.35
CA SER A 108 7.65 2.32 -21.67
C SER A 108 7.52 3.33 -22.82
N THR A 109 6.95 4.51 -22.56
CA THR A 109 6.85 5.58 -23.57
C THR A 109 8.19 6.26 -23.92
N HIS A 110 9.22 6.13 -23.06
CA HIS A 110 10.56 6.67 -23.32
C HIS A 110 11.42 5.73 -24.20
N TYR A 111 10.99 4.49 -24.43
CA TYR A 111 11.67 3.56 -25.31
C TYR A 111 11.10 3.62 -26.73
N ASP A 112 11.92 4.03 -27.70
CA ASP A 112 11.49 4.17 -29.11
C ASP A 112 10.95 2.86 -29.71
N SER A 113 11.45 1.70 -29.28
CA SER A 113 10.97 0.37 -29.70
C SER A 113 9.54 0.04 -29.25
N LEU A 114 9.06 0.73 -28.22
CA LEU A 114 7.78 0.49 -27.57
C LEU A 114 6.74 1.59 -27.88
N LYS A 115 7.18 2.71 -28.48
CA LYS A 115 6.36 3.90 -28.78
C LYS A 115 5.18 3.63 -29.71
N ASN A 116 5.33 2.69 -30.65
CA ASN A 116 4.29 2.33 -31.62
C ASN A 116 3.34 1.22 -31.12
N LYS A 117 3.51 0.73 -29.88
CA LYS A 117 2.64 -0.30 -29.29
C LYS A 117 1.58 0.33 -28.38
N PRO A 118 0.35 -0.20 -28.33
CA PRO A 118 -0.72 0.34 -27.48
C PRO A 118 -0.55 -0.05 -25.99
N ILE A 119 0.62 0.20 -25.41
CA ILE A 119 1.01 -0.19 -24.03
C ILE A 119 0.07 0.43 -22.99
N LYS A 120 -0.33 1.68 -23.22
CA LYS A 120 -1.30 2.38 -22.37
C LYS A 120 -2.63 1.62 -22.28
N GLY A 121 -3.10 1.06 -23.40
CA GLY A 121 -4.34 0.28 -23.43
C GLY A 121 -4.22 -1.01 -22.62
N TYR A 122 -3.13 -1.77 -22.81
CA TYR A 122 -2.88 -2.98 -22.04
C TYR A 122 -2.79 -2.71 -20.54
N ILE A 123 -2.04 -1.69 -20.13
CA ILE A 123 -1.90 -1.30 -18.73
C ILE A 123 -3.25 -0.88 -18.14
N GLN A 124 -4.10 -0.19 -18.90
CA GLN A 124 -5.43 0.19 -18.46
C GLN A 124 -6.32 -1.04 -18.22
N ILE A 125 -6.29 -2.02 -19.12
CA ILE A 125 -7.02 -3.29 -18.94
C ILE A 125 -6.56 -4.00 -17.67
N VAL A 126 -5.24 -4.09 -17.44
CA VAL A 126 -4.70 -4.69 -16.21
C VAL A 126 -5.16 -3.95 -14.95
N LYS A 127 -5.19 -2.61 -14.96
CA LYS A 127 -5.71 -1.84 -13.83
C LYS A 127 -7.19 -2.12 -13.52
N ILE A 128 -8.01 -2.29 -14.56
CA ILE A 128 -9.43 -2.65 -14.38
C ILE A 128 -9.52 -4.02 -13.71
N ILE A 129 -8.75 -5.00 -14.19
CA ILE A 129 -8.71 -6.35 -13.62
C ILE A 129 -8.26 -6.30 -12.16
N VAL A 130 -7.16 -5.59 -11.86
CA VAL A 130 -6.65 -5.43 -10.48
C VAL A 130 -7.73 -4.80 -9.59
N ASN A 131 -8.35 -3.70 -10.01
CA ASN A 131 -9.39 -3.06 -9.21
C ASN A 131 -10.61 -3.96 -9.00
N ALA A 132 -10.99 -4.76 -10.00
CA ALA A 132 -12.07 -5.75 -9.86
C ALA A 132 -11.72 -6.79 -8.78
N PHE A 133 -10.49 -7.33 -8.78
CA PHE A 133 -10.04 -8.22 -7.72
C PHE A 133 -10.05 -7.58 -6.33
N ILE A 134 -9.63 -6.33 -6.21
CA ILE A 134 -9.65 -5.61 -4.93
C ILE A 134 -11.08 -5.46 -4.41
N VAL A 135 -12.04 -5.13 -5.27
CA VAL A 135 -13.45 -5.08 -4.90
C VAL A 135 -13.95 -6.45 -4.43
N ILE A 136 -13.63 -7.52 -5.15
CA ILE A 136 -14.01 -8.89 -4.77
C ILE A 136 -13.41 -9.26 -3.40
N ILE A 137 -12.14 -8.94 -3.16
CA ILE A 137 -11.46 -9.19 -1.89
C ILE A 137 -12.14 -8.44 -0.75
N ILE A 138 -12.52 -7.18 -0.95
CA ILE A 138 -13.25 -6.40 0.07
C ILE A 138 -14.60 -7.04 0.37
N PHE A 139 -15.32 -7.53 -0.64
CA PHE A 139 -16.58 -8.25 -0.42
C PHE A 139 -16.35 -9.56 0.36
N ALA A 140 -15.30 -10.33 0.04
CA ALA A 140 -14.97 -11.56 0.76
C ALA A 140 -14.64 -11.28 2.24
N ILE A 141 -13.82 -10.25 2.50
CA ILE A 141 -13.51 -9.79 3.85
C ILE A 141 -14.79 -9.38 4.59
N ALA A 142 -15.68 -8.65 3.93
CA ALA A 142 -16.93 -8.16 4.53
C ALA A 142 -17.94 -9.29 4.81
N THR A 143 -17.98 -10.35 4.01
CA THR A 143 -18.85 -11.53 4.23
C THR A 143 -18.30 -12.49 5.28
N GLY A 144 -17.11 -12.21 5.84
CA GLY A 144 -16.48 -13.07 6.85
C GLY A 144 -15.99 -14.41 6.29
N GLN A 145 -15.85 -14.52 4.96
CA GLN A 145 -15.21 -15.67 4.33
C GLN A 145 -13.72 -15.32 4.11
N PRO A 146 -12.80 -15.97 4.84
CA PRO A 146 -11.36 -15.74 4.67
C PRO A 146 -10.86 -16.16 3.27
#